data_AF-A0A6P0B0U4-F1
#
_entry.id   AF-A0A6P0B0U4-F1
#
_cell.length_a   1.000
_cell.length_b   1.000
_cell.length_c   1.000
_cell.angle_alpha   90.00
_cell.angle_beta   90.00
_cell.angle_gamma   90.00
#
_symmetry.space_group_name_H-M   'P 1'
#
loop_
_entity.id
_entity.type
_entity.pdbx_description
1 polymer ?
#
loop_
_entity_poly.entity_id
_entity_poly.type
_entity_poly.pdbx_seq_one_letter_code
_entity_poly.pdbx_strand_id
1 'polypeptide(L)'
;MPEFLYRVDFNDHLQSITDGMFRARRWTTAGFPHAVLKAATQREPQSRVYRICFFTTLAEANKCQQEDFDNSRRGPSHLMRCNKSELQKAGFHESWDDGFHEGIAYLFWRYEMPTATNDRFSDRGIDLTALEKNADGEWRPYCCEPAPEITALSPTTKPPFVTLQGQKRQWWKIWAR
;
A
#
# COMPACT_ATOMS: atom_id res chain seq x y z
N MET A 1 2.37 -4.47 -24.49
CA MET A 1 2.09 -3.18 -23.81
C MET A 1 2.29 -3.37 -22.31
N PRO A 2 2.78 -2.37 -21.56
CA PRO A 2 2.95 -2.49 -20.11
C PRO A 2 1.59 -2.67 -19.41
N GLU A 3 1.51 -3.63 -18.48
CA GLU A 3 0.36 -3.79 -17.57
C GLU A 3 0.61 -2.95 -16.32
N PHE A 4 -0.12 -1.84 -16.19
CA PHE A 4 -0.04 -0.97 -15.02
C PHE A 4 -1.04 -1.39 -13.95
N LEU A 5 -0.56 -1.42 -12.71
CA LEU A 5 -1.37 -1.65 -11.52
C LEU A 5 -1.37 -0.41 -10.64
N TYR A 6 -2.47 -0.19 -9.93
CA TYR A 6 -2.77 1.08 -9.26
C TYR A 6 -2.82 0.89 -7.75
N ARG A 7 -2.50 1.94 -7.01
CA ARG A 7 -2.59 1.93 -5.54
C ARG A 7 -2.77 3.34 -5.02
N VAL A 8 -3.17 3.44 -3.77
CA VAL A 8 -3.36 4.72 -3.09
C VAL A 8 -2.50 4.70 -1.83
N ASP A 9 -1.69 5.74 -1.66
CA ASP A 9 -0.84 5.93 -0.48
C ASP A 9 -1.05 7.29 0.15
N PHE A 10 -0.89 7.38 1.46
CA PHE A 10 -0.81 8.67 2.13
C PHE A 10 0.58 9.31 1.92
N ASN A 11 0.60 10.63 1.91
CA ASN A 11 1.84 11.40 1.75
C ASN A 11 2.87 11.11 2.85
N ASP A 12 2.42 10.92 4.10
CA ASP A 12 3.29 10.61 5.25
C ASP A 12 4.08 9.30 5.04
N HIS A 13 3.42 8.27 4.52
CA HIS A 13 4.04 6.99 4.21
C HIS A 13 5.10 7.16 3.11
N LEU A 14 4.77 7.86 2.03
CA LEU A 14 5.71 8.04 0.93
C LEU A 14 6.94 8.88 1.35
N GLN A 15 6.73 9.94 2.14
CA GLN A 15 7.82 10.78 2.67
C GLN A 15 8.72 10.03 3.67
N SER A 16 8.22 8.95 4.29
CA SER A 16 9.04 8.12 5.19
C SER A 16 10.05 7.23 4.46
N ILE A 17 9.95 7.10 3.13
CA ILE A 17 10.88 6.33 2.30
C ILE A 17 12.08 7.22 1.97
N THR A 18 13.19 6.99 2.66
CA THR A 18 14.40 7.81 2.52
C THR A 18 15.50 7.17 1.68
N ASP A 19 15.39 5.88 1.40
CA ASP A 19 16.41 5.09 0.69
C ASP A 19 15.99 4.68 -0.73
N GLY A 20 14.92 5.29 -1.25
CA GLY A 20 14.44 5.08 -2.61
C GLY A 20 13.82 3.70 -2.86
N MET A 21 13.55 2.91 -1.82
CA MET A 21 13.01 1.55 -1.98
C MET A 21 11.62 1.41 -1.36
N PHE A 22 10.63 1.20 -2.22
CA PHE A 22 9.25 0.94 -1.81
C PHE A 22 9.07 -0.52 -1.40
N ARG A 23 8.87 -0.78 -0.10
CA ARG A 23 8.88 -2.13 0.48
C ARG A 23 7.49 -2.62 0.87
N ALA A 24 7.35 -3.95 0.86
CA ALA A 24 6.14 -4.60 1.34
C ALA A 24 6.10 -4.60 2.87
N ARG A 25 4.92 -4.39 3.44
CA ARG A 25 4.72 -4.39 4.89
C ARG A 25 4.59 -5.82 5.38
N ARG A 26 5.17 -6.11 6.54
CA ARG A 26 5.01 -7.40 7.20
C ARG A 26 3.53 -7.68 7.45
N TRP A 27 3.10 -8.86 7.03
CA TRP A 27 1.79 -9.39 7.37
C TRP A 27 1.85 -10.08 8.73
N THR A 28 0.82 -9.84 9.52
CA THR A 28 0.59 -10.53 10.81
C THR A 28 -0.82 -11.07 10.82
N THR A 29 -1.09 -12.04 11.68
CA THR A 29 -2.43 -12.63 11.85
C THR A 29 -3.45 -11.65 12.43
N ALA A 30 -3.01 -10.50 12.95
CA ALA A 30 -3.89 -9.39 13.35
C ALA A 30 -4.43 -8.60 12.14
N GLY A 31 -3.83 -8.76 10.96
CA GLY A 31 -4.29 -8.17 9.71
C GLY A 31 -5.49 -8.91 9.10
N PHE A 32 -5.91 -8.49 7.91
CA PHE A 32 -6.90 -9.25 7.13
C PHE A 32 -6.38 -10.69 6.88
N PRO A 33 -7.19 -11.72 7.12
CA PRO A 33 -6.75 -13.11 7.14
C PRO A 33 -6.66 -13.71 5.73
N HIS A 34 -5.78 -13.18 4.89
CA HIS A 34 -5.56 -13.72 3.55
C HIS A 34 -5.17 -15.20 3.66
N ALA A 35 -5.96 -16.06 3.02
CA ALA A 35 -5.76 -17.50 3.00
C ALA A 35 -4.39 -17.85 2.39
N VAL A 36 -3.97 -17.12 1.34
CA VAL A 36 -2.66 -17.32 0.70
C VAL A 36 -1.50 -16.98 1.63
N LEU A 37 -1.58 -15.89 2.41
CA LEU A 37 -0.52 -15.51 3.35
C LEU A 37 -0.49 -16.44 4.57
N LYS A 38 -1.67 -16.87 5.05
CA LYS A 38 -1.76 -17.89 6.10
C LYS A 38 -1.12 -19.20 5.66
N ALA A 39 -1.43 -19.67 4.46
CA ALA A 39 -0.80 -20.87 3.89
C ALA A 39 0.72 -20.69 3.74
N ALA A 40 1.18 -19.51 3.32
CA ALA A 40 2.62 -19.21 3.24
C ALA A 40 3.31 -19.30 4.61
N THR A 41 2.72 -18.71 5.66
CA THR A 41 3.29 -18.82 7.02
C THR A 41 3.33 -20.24 7.58
N GLN A 42 2.42 -21.11 7.14
CA GLN A 42 2.42 -22.52 7.55
C GLN A 42 3.50 -23.34 6.84
N ARG A 43 3.78 -23.01 5.57
CA ARG A 43 4.85 -23.66 4.79
C ARG A 43 6.24 -23.22 5.24
N GLU A 44 6.38 -21.93 5.59
CA GLU A 44 7.64 -21.30 5.96
C GLU A 44 7.58 -20.72 7.39
N PRO A 45 7.47 -21.55 8.44
CA PRO A 45 7.18 -21.10 9.80
C PRO A 45 8.32 -20.30 10.45
N GLN A 46 9.54 -20.42 9.92
CA GLN A 46 10.70 -19.66 10.38
C GLN A 46 10.85 -18.30 9.68
N SER A 47 10.08 -18.06 8.63
CA SER A 47 10.13 -16.84 7.82
C SER A 47 9.08 -15.82 8.27
N ARG A 48 9.31 -14.55 7.90
CA ARG A 48 8.32 -13.48 7.96
C ARG A 48 7.66 -13.35 6.58
N VAL A 49 6.34 -13.15 6.54
CA VAL A 49 5.60 -12.89 5.30
C VAL A 49 5.34 -11.40 5.16
N TYR A 50 5.55 -10.87 3.96
CA TYR A 50 5.35 -9.46 3.61
C TYR A 50 4.38 -9.36 2.45
N ARG A 51 3.61 -8.27 2.42
CA ARG A 51 2.60 -8.03 1.39
C ARG A 51 2.55 -6.58 0.92
N ILE A 52 2.08 -6.43 -0.32
CA ILE A 52 1.82 -5.16 -0.99
C ILE A 52 0.67 -5.41 -1.98
N CYS A 53 -0.36 -4.58 -1.96
CA CYS A 53 -1.57 -4.78 -2.75
C CYS A 53 -1.72 -3.68 -3.80
N PHE A 54 -2.29 -4.03 -4.94
CA PHE A 54 -2.58 -3.10 -6.03
C PHE A 54 -3.94 -3.42 -6.66
N PHE A 55 -4.69 -2.40 -7.04
CA PHE A 55 -5.86 -2.51 -7.89
C PHE A 55 -5.45 -2.77 -9.34
N THR A 56 -6.26 -3.55 -10.05
CA THR A 56 -6.08 -3.84 -11.47
C THR A 56 -6.44 -2.66 -12.37
N THR A 57 -7.35 -1.80 -11.91
CA THR A 57 -7.84 -0.66 -12.68
C THR A 57 -7.75 0.65 -11.92
N LEU A 58 -7.62 1.72 -12.71
CA LEU A 58 -7.65 3.09 -12.21
C LEU A 58 -9.00 3.43 -11.54
N ALA A 59 -10.10 2.89 -12.07
CA ALA A 59 -11.45 3.15 -11.55
C ALA A 59 -11.59 2.65 -10.11
N GLU A 60 -11.14 1.42 -9.83
CA GLU A 60 -11.18 0.85 -8.47
C GLU A 60 -10.28 1.62 -7.50
N ALA A 61 -9.09 2.03 -7.94
CA ALA A 61 -8.18 2.82 -7.10
C ALA A 61 -8.76 4.21 -6.78
N ASN A 62 -9.36 4.88 -7.76
CA ASN A 62 -10.04 6.17 -7.56
C ASN A 62 -11.22 6.05 -6.59
N LYS A 63 -12.05 5.02 -6.76
CA LYS A 63 -13.16 4.74 -5.86
C LYS A 63 -12.68 4.57 -4.42
N CYS A 64 -11.64 3.75 -4.22
CA CYS A 64 -11.03 3.55 -2.91
C CYS A 64 -10.47 4.87 -2.32
N GLN A 65 -9.80 5.68 -3.13
CA GLN A 65 -9.26 6.98 -2.69
C GLN A 65 -10.36 7.94 -2.21
N GLN A 66 -11.51 7.98 -2.89
CA GLN A 66 -12.61 8.88 -2.58
C GLN A 66 -13.45 8.42 -1.39
N GLU A 67 -13.71 7.12 -1.30
CA GLU A 67 -14.67 6.56 -0.33
C GLU A 67 -14.02 6.14 0.98
N ASP A 68 -12.74 5.74 0.97
CA ASP A 68 -12.14 5.06 2.12
C ASP A 68 -10.89 5.72 2.72
N PHE A 69 -10.23 6.62 1.99
CA PHE A 69 -9.05 7.32 2.51
C PHE A 69 -9.48 8.58 3.26
N ASP A 70 -9.32 8.57 4.59
CA ASP A 70 -9.59 9.72 5.45
C ASP A 70 -8.45 10.76 5.36
N ASN A 71 -8.48 11.54 4.28
CA ASN A 71 -7.51 12.61 4.03
C ASN A 71 -7.58 13.73 5.09
N SER A 72 -8.67 13.82 5.85
CA SER A 72 -8.83 14.86 6.88
C SER A 72 -7.86 14.70 8.06
N ARG A 73 -7.41 13.46 8.33
CA ARG A 73 -6.53 13.15 9.46
C ARG A 73 -5.07 12.99 9.09
N ARG A 74 -4.79 12.57 7.85
CA ARG A 74 -3.45 12.14 7.40
C ARG A 74 -2.91 12.95 6.22
N GLY A 75 -3.61 14.03 5.84
CA GLY A 75 -3.28 14.81 4.66
C GLY A 75 -3.67 14.10 3.36
N PRO A 76 -3.28 14.65 2.20
CA PRO A 76 -3.72 14.14 0.91
C PRO A 76 -3.13 12.76 0.63
N SER A 77 -3.98 11.85 0.18
CA SER A 77 -3.57 10.61 -0.48
C SER A 77 -3.19 10.85 -1.93
N HIS A 78 -2.30 10.01 -2.44
CA HIS A 78 -1.80 10.05 -3.80
C HIS A 78 -2.16 8.75 -4.51
N LEU A 79 -2.62 8.91 -5.74
CA LEU A 79 -2.87 7.80 -6.64
C LEU A 79 -1.59 7.47 -7.37
N MET A 80 -1.13 6.24 -7.21
CA MET A 80 0.14 5.76 -7.76
C MET A 80 -0.11 4.61 -8.72
N ARG A 81 0.82 4.38 -9.64
CA ARG A 81 0.88 3.16 -10.45
C ARG A 81 2.29 2.65 -10.62
N CYS A 82 2.44 1.36 -10.86
CA CYS A 82 3.68 0.76 -11.32
C CYS A 82 3.40 -0.29 -12.41
N ASN A 83 4.41 -0.61 -13.19
CA ASN A 83 4.33 -1.74 -14.10
C ASN A 83 4.42 -3.04 -13.30
N LYS A 84 3.47 -3.95 -13.52
CA LYS A 84 3.39 -5.26 -12.86
C LYS A 84 4.70 -6.05 -12.92
N SER A 85 5.44 -5.94 -14.02
CA SER A 85 6.72 -6.64 -14.19
C SER A 85 7.79 -6.20 -13.18
N GLU A 86 7.71 -5.00 -12.61
CA GLU A 86 8.65 -4.53 -11.58
C GLU A 86 8.46 -5.28 -10.25
N LEU A 87 7.23 -5.64 -9.92
CA LEU A 87 6.92 -6.48 -8.74
C LEU A 87 7.43 -7.92 -8.95
N GLN A 88 7.30 -8.44 -10.17
CA GLN A 88 7.80 -9.77 -10.53
C GLN A 88 9.34 -9.80 -10.50
N LYS A 89 10.01 -8.78 -11.05
CA LYS A 89 11.48 -8.62 -10.97
C LYS A 89 11.98 -8.52 -9.53
N ALA A 90 11.22 -7.85 -8.65
CA ALA A 90 11.53 -7.78 -7.23
C ALA A 90 11.36 -9.13 -6.49
N GLY A 91 10.79 -10.14 -7.15
CA GLY A 91 10.64 -11.49 -6.63
C GLY A 91 9.41 -11.67 -5.73
N PHE A 92 8.36 -10.87 -5.95
CA PHE A 92 7.08 -11.10 -5.30
C PHE A 92 6.32 -12.24 -5.98
N HIS A 93 5.72 -13.10 -5.17
CA HIS A 93 4.65 -13.98 -5.61
C HIS A 93 3.39 -13.14 -5.88
N GLU A 94 2.69 -13.50 -6.95
CA GLU A 94 1.45 -12.86 -7.37
C GLU A 94 0.26 -13.78 -7.04
N SER A 95 -0.79 -13.19 -6.48
CA SER A 95 -2.09 -13.83 -6.37
C SER A 95 -3.19 -12.78 -6.45
N TRP A 96 -4.43 -13.21 -6.65
CA TRP A 96 -5.57 -12.34 -6.36
C TRP A 96 -5.62 -12.04 -4.86
N ASP A 97 -6.02 -10.82 -4.52
CA ASP A 97 -6.32 -10.44 -3.15
C ASP A 97 -7.69 -11.02 -2.79
N ASP A 98 -7.70 -12.05 -1.96
CA ASP A 98 -8.92 -12.74 -1.49
C ASP A 98 -9.81 -11.90 -0.56
N GLY A 99 -9.42 -10.67 -0.27
CA GLY A 99 -10.28 -9.64 0.29
C GLY A 99 -11.25 -9.02 -0.73
N PHE A 100 -11.09 -9.33 -2.02
CA PHE A 100 -11.96 -8.87 -3.11
C PHE A 100 -12.36 -10.01 -4.05
N HIS A 101 -13.28 -9.71 -4.96
CA HIS A 101 -13.51 -10.56 -6.11
C HIS A 101 -12.27 -10.58 -7.01
N GLU A 102 -12.04 -11.73 -7.63
CA GLU A 102 -11.02 -11.91 -8.66
C GLU A 102 -11.14 -10.82 -9.76
N GLY A 103 -9.99 -10.31 -10.20
CA GLY A 103 -9.93 -9.22 -11.18
C GLY A 103 -9.97 -7.81 -10.59
N ILE A 104 -10.24 -7.63 -9.29
CA ILE A 104 -10.27 -6.29 -8.65
C ILE A 104 -8.89 -5.84 -8.16
N ALA A 105 -8.20 -6.71 -7.41
CA ALA A 105 -6.93 -6.37 -6.80
C ALA A 105 -5.99 -7.57 -6.76
N TYR A 106 -4.72 -7.31 -7.05
CA TYR A 106 -3.63 -8.23 -6.81
C TYR A 106 -3.08 -8.05 -5.39
N LEU A 107 -2.71 -9.18 -4.82
CA LEU A 107 -1.88 -9.30 -3.64
C LEU A 107 -0.51 -9.81 -4.07
N PHE A 108 0.50 -8.97 -3.93
CA PHE A 108 1.90 -9.35 -4.09
C PHE A 108 2.50 -9.64 -2.73
N TRP A 109 3.19 -10.76 -2.61
CA TRP A 109 3.72 -11.19 -1.32
C TRP A 109 5.01 -11.99 -1.46
N ARG A 110 5.75 -12.07 -0.35
CA ARG A 110 7.02 -12.81 -0.27
C ARG A 110 7.25 -13.24 1.17
N TYR A 111 8.12 -14.23 1.35
CA TYR A 111 8.66 -14.53 2.66
C TYR A 111 10.16 -14.24 2.69
N GLU A 112 10.66 -13.83 3.85
CA GLU A 112 12.08 -13.61 4.07
C GLU A 112 12.45 -14.14 5.46
N MET A 113 13.68 -14.62 5.59
CA MET A 113 14.22 -14.97 6.91
C MET A 113 14.30 -13.71 7.77
N PRO A 114 13.98 -13.80 9.07
CA PRO A 114 14.13 -12.68 10.00
C PRO A 114 15.55 -12.12 9.99
N THR A 115 15.68 -10.81 9.76
CA THR A 115 16.91 -10.03 9.91
C THR A 115 16.70 -8.92 10.95
N ALA A 116 17.78 -8.20 11.27
CA ALA A 116 17.74 -7.04 12.15
C ALA A 116 16.94 -5.87 11.57
N THR A 117 16.81 -5.80 10.24
CA THR A 117 16.21 -4.67 9.51
C THR A 117 14.78 -4.95 9.05
N ASN A 118 14.41 -6.22 8.84
CA ASN A 118 13.11 -6.55 8.23
C ASN A 118 11.96 -6.80 9.22
N ASP A 119 11.97 -6.22 10.42
CA ASP A 119 10.90 -6.48 11.39
C ASP A 119 9.53 -5.95 10.91
N ARG A 120 9.51 -4.82 10.19
CA ARG A 120 8.30 -4.14 9.73
C ARG A 120 8.08 -4.20 8.22
N PHE A 121 9.16 -4.15 7.46
CA PHE A 121 9.16 -4.10 5.99
C PHE A 121 10.11 -5.14 5.44
N SER A 122 9.86 -5.63 4.22
CA SER A 122 10.75 -6.59 3.56
C SER A 122 12.10 -5.94 3.22
N ASP A 123 13.19 -6.70 3.25
CA ASP A 123 14.51 -6.19 2.84
C ASP A 123 14.50 -5.80 1.36
N ARG A 124 13.78 -6.55 0.51
CA ARG A 124 13.57 -6.18 -0.90
C ARG A 124 12.30 -5.35 -1.11
N GLY A 125 12.30 -4.58 -2.18
CA GLY A 125 11.17 -3.76 -2.63
C GLY A 125 11.26 -3.49 -4.12
N ILE A 126 10.44 -2.55 -4.58
CA ILE A 126 10.58 -1.95 -5.91
C ILE A 126 11.29 -0.60 -5.78
N ASP A 127 12.10 -0.25 -6.76
CA ASP A 127 12.70 1.08 -6.84
C ASP A 127 11.58 2.12 -6.93
N LEU A 128 11.69 3.18 -6.14
CA LEU A 128 10.69 4.24 -6.11
C LEU A 128 10.55 4.95 -7.47
N THR A 129 11.61 4.97 -8.27
CA THR A 129 11.60 5.50 -9.65
C THR A 129 10.75 4.67 -10.61
N ALA A 130 10.41 3.43 -10.23
CA ALA A 130 9.48 2.58 -10.99
C ALA A 130 8.00 2.90 -10.72
N LEU A 131 7.73 3.80 -9.77
CA LEU A 131 6.39 4.29 -9.47
C LEU A 131 6.14 5.60 -10.19
N GLU A 132 4.90 5.77 -10.64
CA GLU A 132 4.38 7.03 -11.15
C GLU A 132 3.23 7.49 -10.25
N LYS A 133 3.12 8.80 -10.09
CA LYS A 133 2.04 9.45 -9.36
C LYS A 133 1.12 10.17 -10.35
N ASN A 134 -0.19 10.11 -10.09
CA ASN A 134 -1.15 10.94 -10.79
C ASN A 134 -1.15 12.35 -10.19
N ALA A 135 -0.91 13.36 -11.01
CA ALA A 135 -1.07 14.77 -10.71
C ALA A 135 -1.97 15.38 -11.77
N ASP A 136 -3.18 15.78 -11.37
CA ASP A 136 -4.16 16.45 -12.24
C ASP A 136 -4.48 15.68 -13.54
N GLY A 137 -4.58 14.35 -13.46
CA GLY A 137 -4.87 13.49 -14.60
C GLY A 137 -3.65 13.05 -15.41
N GLU A 138 -2.47 13.63 -15.15
CA GLU A 138 -1.22 13.22 -15.77
C GLU A 138 -0.41 12.29 -14.87
N TRP A 139 0.21 11.28 -15.46
CA TRP A 139 1.11 10.37 -14.77
C TRP A 139 2.54 10.87 -14.90
N ARG A 140 3.20 11.08 -13.76
CA ARG A 140 4.58 11.57 -13.70
C ARG A 140 5.41 10.62 -12.85
N PRO A 141 6.71 10.43 -13.15
CA PRO A 141 7.61 9.66 -12.28
C PRO A 141 7.49 10.16 -10.85
N TYR A 142 7.42 9.23 -9.90
CA TYR A 142 7.44 9.60 -8.49
C TYR A 142 8.86 9.90 -8.07
N CYS A 143 9.22 11.18 -8.14
CA CYS A 143 10.43 11.70 -7.52
C CYS A 143 10.13 11.90 -6.03
N CYS A 144 11.06 11.56 -5.13
CA CYS A 144 11.06 12.13 -3.79
C CYS A 144 11.20 13.65 -3.93
N GLU A 145 10.10 14.38 -4.06
CA GLU A 145 10.13 15.82 -3.91
C GLU A 145 10.53 16.12 -2.46
N PRO A 146 11.49 17.02 -2.22
CA PRO A 146 11.79 17.48 -0.87
C PRO A 146 10.48 17.96 -0.23
N ALA A 147 10.24 17.55 1.02
CA ALA A 147 9.02 17.92 1.73
C ALA A 147 8.81 19.44 1.64
N PRO A 148 7.62 19.92 1.23
CA PRO A 148 7.30 21.33 1.36
C PRO A 148 7.45 21.72 2.84
N GLU A 149 8.15 22.82 3.12
CA GLU A 149 8.19 23.39 4.48
C GLU A 149 6.74 23.60 4.95
N ILE A 150 6.35 22.84 5.97
CA ILE A 150 5.02 22.95 6.56
C ILE A 150 5.01 24.25 7.38
N THR A 151 4.44 25.31 6.82
CA THR A 151 4.02 26.47 7.61
C THR A 151 2.89 26.00 8.54
N ALA A 152 3.13 25.98 9.84
CA ALA A 152 2.20 25.51 10.84
C ALA A 152 0.84 26.23 10.74
N LEU A 153 -0.23 25.48 10.48
CA LEU A 153 -1.60 25.98 10.60
C LEU A 153 -2.16 25.67 11.98
N SER A 154 -2.72 26.70 12.60
CA SER A 154 -3.33 26.72 13.95
C SER A 154 -4.52 25.77 14.09
N PRO A 155 -4.82 25.29 15.32
CA PRO A 155 -5.84 24.27 15.55
C PRO A 155 -7.26 24.84 15.47
N THR A 156 -8.14 24.21 14.69
CA THR A 156 -9.58 24.49 14.70
C THR A 156 -10.41 23.23 14.94
N THR A 157 -11.55 23.48 15.58
CA THR A 157 -12.40 22.64 16.43
C THR A 157 -13.02 21.40 15.75
N LYS A 158 -13.12 20.31 16.52
CA LYS A 158 -13.74 19.01 16.15
C LYS A 158 -15.27 19.11 15.96
N PRO A 159 -15.85 18.43 14.95
CA PRO A 159 -17.24 17.97 14.99
C PRO A 159 -17.37 16.51 15.46
N PRO A 160 -18.56 16.06 15.90
CA PRO A 160 -18.75 14.80 16.59
C PRO A 160 -18.79 13.58 15.65
N PHE A 161 -18.37 12.45 16.22
CA PHE A 161 -18.33 11.12 15.63
C PHE A 161 -19.72 10.62 15.20
N VAL A 162 -19.81 10.07 13.99
CA VAL A 162 -20.86 9.13 13.60
C VAL A 162 -20.23 7.75 13.48
N THR A 163 -20.65 6.83 14.35
CA THR A 163 -20.31 5.40 14.29
C THR A 163 -21.15 4.70 13.21
N LEU A 164 -20.52 4.24 12.14
CA LEU A 164 -21.09 3.23 11.24
C LEU A 164 -20.52 1.86 11.61
N GLN A 165 -21.33 1.07 12.31
CA GLN A 165 -21.12 -0.37 12.47
C GLN A 165 -21.49 -1.09 11.16
N GLY A 166 -20.72 -2.10 10.77
CA GLY A 166 -21.24 -3.17 9.91
C GLY A 166 -20.64 -3.36 8.52
N GLN A 167 -19.41 -2.94 8.22
CA GLN A 167 -18.71 -3.39 7.00
C GLN A 167 -17.43 -4.17 7.33
N LYS A 168 -17.25 -5.31 6.64
CA LYS A 168 -16.04 -6.13 6.67
C LYS A 168 -14.83 -5.21 6.46
N ARG A 169 -13.91 -5.20 7.42
CA ARG A 169 -12.75 -4.30 7.41
C ARG A 169 -11.85 -4.63 6.23
N GLN A 170 -11.90 -3.77 5.22
CA GLN A 170 -11.01 -3.78 4.08
C GLN A 170 -9.56 -3.47 4.51
N TRP A 171 -8.58 -4.13 3.89
CA TRP A 171 -7.19 -4.17 4.37
C TRP A 171 -6.48 -2.80 4.39
N TRP A 172 -6.89 -1.83 3.58
CA TRP A 172 -6.36 -0.46 3.61
C TRP A 172 -6.79 0.30 4.87
N LYS A 173 -7.93 -0.03 5.48
CA LYS A 173 -8.38 0.55 6.77
C LYS A 173 -7.47 0.16 7.95
N ILE A 174 -6.53 -0.77 7.76
CA ILE A 174 -5.51 -1.18 8.75
C ILE A 174 -4.27 -0.27 8.69
N TRP A 175 -4.09 0.49 7.60
CA TRP A 175 -2.97 1.44 7.48
C TRP A 175 -3.21 2.77 8.22
N ALA A 176 -4.47 3.04 8.61
CA ALA A 176 -4.86 4.23 9.34
C ALA A 176 -4.61 4.16 10.87
N ARG A 177 -4.12 3.02 11.39
CA ARG A 177 -3.74 2.87 12.81
C ARG A 177 -2.23 2.79 12.97
#